data_AF-A0A3M6GBN2-F1
#
_entry.id   AF-A0A3M6GBN2-F1
#
_cell.length_a   1.000
_cell.length_b   1.000
_cell.length_c   1.000
_cell.angle_alpha   90.00
_cell.angle_beta   90.00
_cell.angle_gamma   90.00
#
_symmetry.space_group_name_H-M   'P 1'
#
loop_
_entity.id
_entity.type
_entity.pdbx_description
1 polymer ?
#
loop_
_entity_poly.entity_id
_entity_poly.type
_entity_poly.pdbx_seq_one_letter_code
_entity_poly.pdbx_strand_id
1 'polypeptide(L)' 'PALKIRQGDRLPNGWTLDRLEPTQATFQLDGRTQMLRLPALRLPPPSSTPPITLTNDSTL' A
#
# COMPACT_ATOMS: atom_id res chain seq x y z
N PRO A 1 -8.86 -21.15 2.00
CA PRO A 1 -8.52 -21.57 0.62
C PRO A 1 -8.08 -20.34 -0.17
N ALA A 2 -6.97 -20.41 -0.91
CA ALA A 2 -6.50 -19.28 -1.72
C ALA A 2 -7.30 -19.20 -3.03
N LEU A 3 -7.99 -18.09 -3.26
CA LEU A 3 -8.72 -17.83 -4.51
C LEU A 3 -7.75 -17.28 -5.57
N LYS A 4 -7.69 -17.94 -6.73
CA LYS A 4 -6.92 -17.48 -7.90
C LYS A 4 -7.89 -17.06 -8.99
N ILE A 5 -7.71 -15.86 -9.52
CA ILE A 5 -8.55 -15.25 -10.57
C ILE A 5 -7.64 -14.50 -11.55
N ARG A 6 -8.14 -14.26 -12.75
CA ARG A 6 -7.48 -13.52 -13.84
C ARG A 6 -8.32 -12.32 -14.26
N GLN A 7 -7.71 -11.38 -14.95
CA GLN A 7 -8.45 -10.25 -15.50
C GLN A 7 -9.55 -10.74 -16.46
N GLY A 8 -10.75 -10.20 -16.31
CA GLY A 8 -11.98 -10.63 -16.99
C GLY A 8 -12.78 -11.68 -16.20
N ASP A 9 -12.19 -12.35 -15.20
CA ASP A 9 -12.90 -13.39 -14.45
C ASP A 9 -13.95 -12.78 -13.51
N ARG A 10 -15.06 -13.52 -13.36
CA ARG A 10 -16.11 -13.22 -12.40
C ARG A 10 -15.92 -14.03 -11.12
N LEU A 11 -15.89 -13.35 -9.99
CA LEU A 11 -15.81 -13.94 -8.66
C LEU A 11 -17.17 -14.57 -8.28
N PRO A 12 -17.18 -15.56 -7.36
CA PRO A 12 -18.42 -16.20 -6.89
C PRO A 12 -19.42 -15.23 -6.25
N ASN A 13 -18.97 -14.08 -5.76
CA ASN A 13 -19.81 -13.03 -5.18
C ASN A 13 -20.37 -12.05 -6.23
N GLY A 14 -20.17 -12.31 -7.52
CA GLY A 14 -20.72 -11.54 -8.62
C GLY A 14 -19.82 -10.41 -9.13
N TRP A 15 -18.75 -10.05 -8.44
CA TRP A 15 -17.79 -9.04 -8.91
C TRP A 15 -16.97 -9.55 -10.09
N THR A 16 -16.66 -8.68 -11.05
CA THR A 16 -15.75 -8.99 -12.15
C THR A 16 -14.43 -8.27 -11.94
N LEU A 17 -13.31 -8.97 -12.10
CA LEU A 17 -11.98 -8.35 -12.11
C LEU A 17 -11.77 -7.65 -13.45
N ASP A 18 -12.08 -6.36 -13.53
CA ASP A 18 -12.04 -5.55 -14.76
C ASP A 18 -10.60 -5.26 -15.22
N ARG A 19 -9.75 -4.84 -14.28
CA ARG A 19 -8.35 -4.49 -14.54
C ARG A 19 -7.45 -5.01 -13.44
N LEU A 20 -6.33 -5.62 -13.83
CA LEU A 20 -5.30 -6.07 -12.91
C LEU A 20 -3.97 -5.38 -13.25
N GLU A 21 -3.41 -4.70 -12.27
CA GLU A 21 -2.11 -4.03 -12.33
C GLU A 21 -1.18 -4.61 -11.26
N PRO A 22 0.15 -4.38 -11.35
CA PRO A 22 1.11 -4.96 -10.42
C PRO A 22 0.84 -4.68 -8.93
N THR A 23 0.22 -3.53 -8.61
CA THR A 23 -0.05 -3.10 -7.23
C THR A 23 -1.51 -2.80 -6.94
N GLN A 24 -2.40 -2.94 -7.92
CA GLN A 24 -3.82 -2.68 -7.74
C GLN A 24 -4.70 -3.56 -8.63
N ALA A 25 -5.92 -3.82 -8.16
CA ALA A 25 -6.94 -4.54 -8.90
C ALA A 25 -8.25 -3.75 -8.84
N THR A 26 -8.91 -3.59 -9.98
CA THR A 26 -10.20 -2.92 -10.12
C THR A 26 -11.28 -3.96 -10.35
N PHE A 27 -12.30 -3.92 -9.51
CA PHE A 27 -13.46 -4.80 -9.58
C PHE A 27 -14.71 -4.00 -9.93
N GLN A 28 -15.59 -4.61 -10.71
CA GLN A 28 -16.89 -4.04 -11.08
C GLN A 28 -18.03 -4.97 -10.65
N LEU A 29 -19.11 -4.40 -10.13
CA LEU A 29 -20.37 -5.09 -9.84
C LEU A 29 -21.53 -4.13 -10.08
N ASP A 30 -22.36 -4.40 -11.09
CA ASP A 30 -23.60 -3.66 -11.36
C ASP A 30 -23.43 -2.13 -11.38
N GLY A 31 -22.38 -1.66 -12.07
CA GLY A 31 -22.03 -0.23 -12.17
C GLY A 31 -21.25 0.34 -10.97
N ARG A 32 -20.98 -0.46 -9.93
CA ARG A 32 -20.11 -0.09 -8.81
C ARG A 32 -18.68 -0.52 -9.07
N THR A 33 -17.75 0.42 -8.90
CA THR A 33 -16.32 0.18 -9.01
C THR A 33 -15.68 0.13 -7.64
N GLN A 34 -14.93 -0.93 -7.36
CA GLN A 34 -14.12 -1.05 -6.14
C GLN A 34 -12.68 -1.34 -6.50
N MET A 35 -11.76 -0.62 -5.89
CA MET A 35 -10.33 -0.80 -6.12
C MET A 35 -9.66 -1.36 -4.87
N LEU A 36 -8.88 -2.43 -5.06
CA LEU A 36 -8.02 -3.00 -4.05
C LEU A 36 -6.57 -2.63 -4.37
N ARG A 37 -5.83 -2.11 -3.40
CA ARG A 37 -4.44 -1.69 -3.57
C ARG A 37 -3.53 -2.43 -2.60
N LEU A 38 -2.35 -2.80 -3.07
CA LEU A 38 -1.28 -3.24 -2.18
C LEU A 38 -0.79 -2.04 -1.34
N PRO A 39 -0.35 -2.29 -0.10
CA PRO A 39 0.28 -1.25 0.72
C PRO A 39 1.47 -0.63 -0.01
N ALA A 40 1.53 0.69 -0.06
CA ALA A 40 2.71 1.39 -0.57
C ALA A 40 3.86 1.28 0.44
N LEU A 41 5.09 1.12 -0.05
CA LEU A 41 6.28 1.25 0.78
C LEU A 41 6.39 2.71 1.24
N ARG A 42 6.37 2.92 2.56
CA ARG A 42 6.53 4.24 3.17
C ARG A 42 7.89 4.27 3.85
N LEU A 43 8.61 5.37 3.66
CA LEU A 43 9.80 5.63 4.48
C LEU A 43 9.37 5.70 5.96
N PRO A 44 10.22 5.21 6.89
CA PRO A 44 9.99 5.46 8.30
C PRO A 44 9.91 6.98 8.54
N PRO A 45 9.17 7.41 9.58
CA PRO A 45 9.11 8.83 9.93
C PRO A 45 10.53 9.35 10.24
N PRO A 46 10.78 10.66 10.00
CA PRO A 46 12.05 11.25 10.34
C PRO A 46 12.37 11.07 11.82
N SER A 47 13.65 10.90 12.13
CA SER A 47 14.11 10.80 13.52
C SER A 47 13.73 12.06 14.30
N SER A 48 13.14 11.88 15.48
CA SER A 48 12.91 12.97 16.44
C SER A 48 14.07 13.10 17.44
N THR A 49 15.11 12.28 17.32
CA THR A 49 16.25 12.32 18.24
C THR A 49 16.98 13.65 18.03
N PRO A 50 17.10 14.50 19.08
CA PRO A 50 17.82 15.75 18.96
C PRO A 50 19.28 15.49 18.62
N PRO A 51 19.92 16.39 17.84
CA PRO A 51 21.34 16.29 17.56
C PRO A 51 22.13 16.35 18.88
N ILE A 52 23.19 15.55 18.95
CA ILE A 52 24.08 15.52 20.12
C ILE A 52 24.84 16.85 20.15
N THR A 53 24.62 17.66 21.19
CA THR A 53 25.42 18.87 21.43
C THR A 53 26.74 18.50 22.07
N LEU A 54 27.85 18.83 21.40
CA LEU A 54 29.19 18.72 21.95
C LEU A 54 29.50 20.00 22.75
N THR A 55 29.53 19.91 24.08
CA THR A 55 30.00 21.01 24.92
C THR A 55 31.53 20.97 24.94
N ASN A 56 32.18 21.99 24.38
CA ASN A 56 33.63 22.19 24.54
C ASN A 56 33.90 22.66 25.96
N ASP A 57 34.18 21.74 26.87
CA ASP A 57 34.76 22.05 28.17
C ASP A 57 36.25 22.34 27.96
N SER A 58 36.57 23.57 27.56
CA SER A 58 37.92 24.11 27.56
C SER A 58 38.08 24.99 28.79
N THR A 59 38.26 24.38 29.96
CA THR A 59 38.74 25.11 31.13
C THR A 59 40.27 25.16 31.09
N LEU A 60 40.76 26.38 30.88
CA LEU A 60 42.15 26.84 30.96
C LEU A 60 42.79 26.56 32.32
#